data_AF-A0A7C6PCA2-F1
#
_entry.id   AF-A0A7C6PCA2-F1
#
_cell.length_a   1.000
_cell.length_b   1.000
_cell.length_c   1.000
_cell.angle_alpha   90.00
_cell.angle_beta   90.00
_cell.angle_gamma   90.00
#
_symmetry.space_group_name_H-M   'P 1'
#
loop_
_entity.id
_entity.type
_entity.pdbx_description
1 polymer ?
#
loop_
_entity_poly.entity_id
_entity_poly.type
_entity_poly.pdbx_seq_one_letter_code
_entity_poly.pdbx_strand_id
1 'polypeptide(L)'
;IKLTAPDIVVAGDMPRPVAVGVRPGDTLWSIAVEFYHGIPTGEAVYMIRQANPGIDPGRLQVGQRVILPEVLGVVYECVMGKLFDQGAESL
;
A
#
# COMPACT_ATOMS: atom_id res chain seq x y z
N ILE A 1 26.36 9.71 -19.95
CA ILE A 1 25.48 9.22 -18.86
C ILE A 1 24.14 8.91 -19.52
N LYS A 2 23.82 7.62 -19.68
CA LYS A 2 22.55 7.20 -20.27
C LYS A 2 21.49 7.53 -19.22
N LEU A 3 20.63 8.49 -19.52
CA LEU A 3 19.46 8.80 -18.68
C LEU A 3 18.49 7.63 -18.84
N THR A 4 18.74 6.53 -18.12
CA THR A 4 17.66 5.62 -17.77
C THR A 4 16.74 6.41 -16.86
N ALA A 5 15.49 6.55 -17.28
CA ALA A 5 14.45 7.23 -16.53
C ALA A 5 14.53 6.82 -15.04
N PRO A 6 14.32 7.73 -14.08
CA PRO A 6 14.05 7.27 -12.72
C PRO A 6 12.85 6.32 -12.84
N ASP A 7 12.83 5.29 -12.02
CA ASP A 7 11.73 4.34 -11.91
C ASP A 7 10.43 5.09 -11.52
N ILE A 8 9.83 5.80 -12.48
CA ILE A 8 8.48 6.31 -12.39
C ILE A 8 7.66 5.04 -12.29
N VAL A 9 7.25 4.72 -11.06
CA VAL A 9 6.26 3.70 -10.79
C VAL A 9 4.98 4.20 -11.45
N VAL A 10 4.82 3.83 -12.72
CA VAL A 10 3.60 4.04 -13.49
C VAL A 10 2.46 3.47 -12.64
N ALA A 11 1.37 4.21 -12.52
CA ALA A 11 0.12 3.84 -11.83
C ALA A 11 -0.59 2.62 -12.49
N GLY A 12 0.14 1.52 -12.66
CA GLY A 12 -0.30 0.26 -13.26
C GLY A 12 -0.19 -0.94 -12.32
N ASP A 13 0.41 -0.76 -11.12
CA ASP A 13 0.66 -1.83 -10.14
C ASP A 13 -0.02 -1.60 -8.78
N MET A 14 -1.03 -0.70 -8.72
CA MET A 14 -1.96 -0.72 -7.59
C MET A 14 -2.64 -2.07 -7.54
N PRO A 15 -2.86 -2.65 -6.34
CA PRO A 15 -3.63 -3.87 -6.26
C PRO A 15 -4.98 -3.59 -6.91
N ARG A 16 -5.25 -4.28 -8.03
CA ARG A 16 -6.62 -4.49 -8.51
C ARG A 16 -7.44 -4.98 -7.31
N PRO A 17 -8.79 -4.91 -7.36
CA PRO A 17 -9.59 -5.49 -6.30
C PRO A 17 -9.24 -6.98 -6.15
N VAL A 18 -8.43 -7.30 -5.15
CA VAL A 18 -7.89 -8.63 -4.93
C VAL A 18 -8.34 -9.05 -3.55
N ALA A 19 -8.90 -10.25 -3.52
CA ALA A 19 -9.23 -10.93 -2.30
C ALA A 19 -7.99 -11.69 -1.83
N VAL A 20 -7.42 -11.31 -0.68
CA VAL A 20 -6.31 -12.04 -0.06
C VAL A 20 -6.83 -12.98 1.01
N GLY A 21 -6.18 -14.13 1.17
CA GLY A 21 -6.41 -15.04 2.28
C GLY A 21 -5.49 -14.69 3.44
N VAL A 22 -6.06 -14.51 4.64
CA VAL A 22 -5.29 -14.26 5.87
C VAL A 22 -4.33 -15.43 6.15
N ARG A 23 -3.06 -15.11 6.37
CA ARG A 23 -2.02 -16.06 6.78
C ARG A 23 -1.83 -16.06 8.30
N PRO A 24 -1.22 -17.10 8.89
CA PRO A 24 -0.91 -17.11 10.32
C PRO A 24 -0.08 -15.88 10.72
N GLY A 25 -0.58 -15.10 11.68
CA GLY A 25 0.07 -13.88 12.17
C GLY A 25 -0.30 -12.59 11.42
N ASP A 26 -1.12 -12.67 10.37
CA ASP A 26 -1.59 -11.48 9.66
C ASP A 26 -2.50 -10.62 10.55
N THR A 27 -2.37 -9.31 10.37
CA THR A 27 -3.25 -8.28 10.88
C THR A 27 -3.72 -7.42 9.71
N LEU A 28 -4.80 -6.66 9.87
CA LEU A 28 -5.16 -5.68 8.83
C LEU A 28 -4.02 -4.68 8.58
N TRP A 29 -3.23 -4.38 9.60
CA TRP A 29 -2.06 -3.51 9.49
C TRP A 29 -0.96 -4.13 8.62
N SER A 30 -0.55 -5.38 8.88
CA SER A 30 0.49 -6.05 8.09
C SER A 30 0.06 -6.22 6.63
N ILE A 31 -1.20 -6.58 6.40
CA ILE A 31 -1.79 -6.65 5.06
C ILE A 31 -1.76 -5.26 4.40
N ALA A 32 -2.12 -4.19 5.12
CA ALA A 32 -2.08 -2.84 4.57
C ALA A 32 -0.66 -2.40 4.16
N VAL A 33 0.35 -2.69 4.99
CA VAL A 33 1.77 -2.41 4.68
C VAL A 33 2.24 -3.17 3.45
N GLU A 34 1.84 -4.44 3.31
CA GLU A 34 2.26 -5.29 2.19
C GLU A 34 1.70 -4.81 0.84
N PHE A 35 0.44 -4.35 0.82
CA PHE A 35 -0.28 -4.09 -0.44
C PHE A 35 -0.51 -2.62 -0.78
N TYR A 36 -0.44 -1.67 0.18
CA TYR A 36 -0.69 -0.24 -0.07
C TYR A 36 0.56 0.60 0.15
N HIS A 37 1.36 0.74 -0.90
CA HIS A 37 2.60 1.50 -0.88
C HIS A 37 2.28 2.96 -1.25
N GLY A 38 2.90 3.92 -0.57
CA GLY A 38 2.66 5.35 -0.80
C GLY A 38 1.37 5.91 -0.19
N ILE A 39 0.53 5.05 0.42
CA ILE A 39 -0.63 5.46 1.22
C ILE A 39 -0.29 5.29 2.70
N PRO A 40 -0.62 6.25 3.58
CA PRO A 40 -0.45 6.07 5.02
C PRO A 40 -1.15 4.80 5.50
N THR A 41 -0.44 3.93 6.22
CA THR A 41 -0.97 2.61 6.60
C THR A 41 -2.29 2.67 7.37
N GLY A 42 -2.48 3.68 8.22
CA GLY A 42 -3.76 3.88 8.93
C GLY A 42 -4.94 4.15 7.99
N GLU A 43 -4.71 4.89 6.91
CA GLU A 43 -5.71 5.16 5.87
C GLU A 43 -6.01 3.90 5.06
N ALA A 44 -4.97 3.15 4.67
CA ALA A 44 -5.13 1.84 4.03
C ALA A 44 -5.93 0.86 4.90
N VAL A 45 -5.64 0.75 6.19
CA VAL A 45 -6.41 -0.08 7.13
C VAL A 45 -7.87 0.37 7.21
N TYR A 46 -8.12 1.69 7.24
CA TYR A 46 -9.48 2.22 7.22
C TYR A 46 -10.24 1.78 5.96
N MET A 47 -9.63 1.91 4.78
CA MET A 47 -10.22 1.50 3.51
C MET A 47 -10.51 -0.01 3.46
N ILE A 48 -9.57 -0.84 3.90
CA ILE A 48 -9.79 -2.29 4.00
C ILE A 48 -10.98 -2.59 4.92
N ARG A 49 -11.11 -1.92 6.07
CA ARG A 49 -12.25 -2.14 6.97
C ARG A 49 -13.59 -1.76 6.35
N GLN A 50 -13.65 -0.65 5.60
CA GLN A 50 -14.88 -0.23 4.91
C GLN A 50 -15.30 -1.24 3.83
N ALA A 51 -14.33 -1.82 3.11
CA ALA A 51 -14.60 -2.82 2.07
C ALA A 51 -15.02 -4.19 2.63
N ASN A 52 -14.83 -4.43 3.93
CA ASN A 52 -15.07 -5.73 4.57
C ASN A 52 -16.02 -5.62 5.77
N PRO A 53 -17.30 -5.23 5.55
CA PRO A 53 -18.28 -5.21 6.62
C PRO A 53 -18.46 -6.61 7.20
N GLY A 54 -18.32 -6.74 8.53
CA GLY A 54 -18.45 -8.01 9.24
C GLY A 54 -17.14 -8.74 9.57
N ILE A 55 -15.99 -8.23 9.10
CA ILE A 55 -14.69 -8.71 9.60
C ILE A 55 -14.36 -8.03 10.92
N ASP A 56 -14.06 -8.82 11.95
CA ASP A 56 -13.49 -8.34 13.21
C ASP A 56 -11.96 -8.24 13.09
N PRO A 57 -11.37 -7.02 13.10
CA PRO A 57 -9.93 -6.84 12.96
C PRO A 57 -9.11 -7.49 14.08
N GLY A 58 -9.69 -7.67 15.27
CA GLY A 58 -9.03 -8.29 16.41
C GLY A 58 -9.07 -9.82 16.39
N ARG A 59 -9.81 -10.42 15.43
CA ARG A 59 -10.09 -11.86 15.38
C ARG A 59 -10.04 -12.42 13.95
N LEU A 60 -9.01 -12.03 13.19
CA LEU A 60 -8.78 -12.59 11.86
C LEU A 60 -8.50 -14.09 11.93
N GLN A 61 -9.12 -14.85 11.03
CA GLN A 61 -8.97 -16.30 10.94
C GLN A 61 -8.09 -16.66 9.74
N VAL A 62 -7.18 -17.63 9.89
CA VAL A 62 -6.36 -18.11 8.76
C VAL A 62 -7.27 -18.63 7.65
N GLY A 63 -7.00 -18.23 6.41
CA GLY A 63 -7.81 -18.52 5.23
C GLY A 63 -9.04 -17.62 5.07
N GLN A 64 -9.33 -16.73 6.02
CA GLN A 64 -10.37 -15.72 5.89
C GLN A 64 -10.07 -14.81 4.70
N ARG A 65 -11.10 -14.54 3.90
CA ARG A 65 -11.01 -13.64 2.75
C ARG A 65 -11.07 -12.19 3.22
N VAL A 66 -10.07 -11.39 2.85
CA VAL A 66 -10.04 -9.93 3.04
C VAL A 66 -10.01 -9.29 1.65
N ILE A 67 -10.98 -8.42 1.38
CA ILE A 67 -11.07 -7.64 0.16
C ILE A 67 -10.15 -6.41 0.26
N LEU A 68 -9.26 -6.25 -0.71
CA LEU A 68 -8.44 -5.05 -0.86
C LEU A 68 -9.08 -4.16 -1.92
N PRO A 69 -9.66 -3.00 -1.57
CA PRO A 69 -10.22 -2.08 -2.56
C PRO A 69 -9.12 -1.47 -3.45
N GLU A 70 -9.44 -1.28 -4.72
CA GLU A 70 -8.58 -0.52 -5.63
C GLU A 70 -8.58 0.95 -5.22
N VAL A 71 -7.39 1.53 -5.12
CA VAL A 71 -7.21 2.97 -4.90
C VAL A 71 -6.52 3.49 -6.13
N LEU A 72 -7.17 4.38 -6.89
CA LEU A 72 -6.50 5.13 -7.95
C LEU A 72 -5.60 6.17 -7.27
N GLY A 73 -4.33 5.83 -7.06
CA GLY A 73 -3.35 6.82 -6.67
C GLY A 73 -3.10 7.75 -7.86
N VAL A 74 -3.71 8.92 -7.80
CA VAL A 74 -3.13 10.07 -8.47
C VAL A 74 -1.73 10.23 -7.89
N VAL A 75 -0.72 10.23 -8.76
CA VAL A 75 0.68 10.45 -8.38
C VAL A 75 0.78 11.68 -7.46
N TYR A 76 1.06 11.47 -6.17
CA TYR A 76 1.50 12.55 -5.28
C TYR A 76 2.95 12.99 -5.60
N GLU A 77 3.59 12.36 -6.60
CA GLU A 77 4.97 12.57 -7.00
C GLU A 77 5.14 13.73 -8.00
N CYS A 78 4.61 14.91 -7.68
CA CYS A 78 5.05 16.12 -8.38
C CYS A 78 5.14 17.40 -7.53
N VAL A 79 4.50 17.51 -6.35
CA VAL A 79 4.44 18.85 -5.69
C VAL A 79 4.73 18.91 -4.19
N MET A 80 4.88 17.82 -3.46
CA MET A 80 5.39 17.92 -2.07
C MET A 80 6.89 17.61 -2.04
N GLY A 81 7.64 18.60 -2.56
CA GLY A 81 9.03 18.48 -2.97
C GLY A 81 10.04 18.16 -1.87
N LYS A 82 11.24 17.80 -2.34
CA LYS A 82 12.52 18.12 -1.72
C LYS A 82 12.54 18.01 -0.18
N LEU A 83 12.28 16.84 0.41
CA LEU A 83 12.48 16.71 1.86
C LEU A 83 12.67 15.26 2.33
N PHE A 84 13.46 14.47 1.61
CA PHE A 84 14.39 13.56 2.28
C PHE A 84 15.73 13.75 1.61
N ASP A 85 16.55 14.51 2.30
CA ASP A 85 17.95 14.77 2.00
C ASP A 85 18.65 13.41 1.79
N GLN A 86 18.92 13.03 0.54
CA GLN A 86 20.05 12.14 0.26
C GLN A 86 21.32 12.99 0.27
N GLY A 87 21.60 13.57 1.44
CA GLY A 87 22.94 13.97 1.81
C GLY A 87 23.73 12.70 2.09
N ALA A 88 24.93 12.64 1.51
CA ALA A 88 25.89 11.54 1.43
C ALA A 88 25.58 10.58 0.25
N GLU A 89 26.38 10.49 -0.81
CA GLU A 89 27.82 10.72 -0.92
C GLU A 89 28.17 11.34 -2.29
N SER A 90 29.03 12.37 -2.25
CA SER A 90 29.70 12.94 -3.41
C SER A 90 31.17 12.49 -3.40
N LEU A 91 31.66 12.08 -4.57
CA LEU A 91 33.05 11.74 -4.98
C LEU A 91 33.60 10.37 -4.57
#